data_AF-A0A8S4QCB2-F1
#
_entry.id   AF-A0A8S4QCB2-F1
#
_cell.length_a   1.000
_cell.length_b   1.000
_cell.length_c   1.000
_cell.angle_alpha   90.00
_cell.angle_beta   90.00
_cell.angle_gamma   90.00
#
_symmetry.space_group_name_H-M   'P 1'
#
loop_
_entity.id
_entity.type
_entity.pdbx_description
1 polymer ?
#
loop_
_entity_poly.entity_id
_entity_poly.type
_entity_poly.pdbx_seq_one_letter_code
_entity_poly.pdbx_strand_id
1 'polypeptide(L)'
;MSSISALEKSRKITDVYDGGAVKENTVRIGFQRFRSGNFDLQNKPRGQPNTKVDKEDLMATVEVDPSQTTSELAAGCGVSDKTVLMYLKQIKKVKSLKGGYVMN
;
A
#
# COMPACT_ATOMS: atom_id res chain seq x y z
N MET A 1 13.37 -32.04 22.17
CA MET A 1 12.20 -31.19 21.83
C MET A 1 11.28 -31.99 20.91
N SER A 2 10.06 -32.27 21.34
CA SER A 2 9.10 -33.10 20.61
C SER A 2 8.71 -32.47 19.26
N SER A 3 8.87 -33.23 18.17
CA SER A 3 8.55 -32.86 16.79
C SER A 3 7.03 -32.96 16.54
N ILE A 4 6.28 -32.05 17.15
CA ILE A 4 4.82 -31.94 16.95
C ILE A 4 4.54 -31.60 15.47
N SER A 5 3.63 -32.37 14.87
CA SER A 5 3.28 -32.29 13.45
C SER A 5 2.57 -30.98 13.10
N ALA A 6 2.61 -30.57 11.83
CA ALA A 6 1.96 -29.33 11.38
C ALA A 6 0.43 -29.35 11.64
N LEU A 7 -0.18 -30.52 11.61
CA LEU A 7 -1.61 -30.74 11.86
C LEU A 7 -2.00 -30.53 13.33
N GLU A 8 -1.16 -31.00 14.26
CA GLU A 8 -1.42 -30.79 15.70
C GLU A 8 -1.26 -29.33 16.09
N LYS A 9 -0.30 -28.62 15.47
CA LYS A 9 -0.13 -27.18 15.70
C LYS A 9 -1.27 -26.38 15.08
N SER A 10 -1.77 -26.74 13.90
CA SER A 10 -2.92 -26.04 13.32
C SER A 10 -4.18 -26.22 14.17
N ARG A 11 -4.45 -27.43 14.67
CA ARG A 11 -5.57 -27.70 15.59
C ARG A 11 -5.48 -26.86 16.87
N LYS A 12 -4.30 -26.81 17.49
CA LYS A 12 -4.09 -26.01 18.71
C LYS A 12 -4.25 -24.51 18.47
N ILE A 13 -3.86 -24.02 17.30
CA ILE A 13 -4.06 -22.61 16.93
C ILE A 13 -5.56 -22.31 16.71
N THR A 14 -6.30 -23.21 16.05
CA THR A 14 -7.75 -23.03 15.83
C THR A 14 -8.56 -23.18 17.12
N ASP A 15 -8.09 -23.98 18.09
CA ASP A 15 -8.70 -24.13 19.42
C ASP A 15 -8.53 -22.88 20.29
N VAL A 16 -7.37 -22.23 20.23
CA VAL A 16 -7.09 -20.99 20.97
C VAL A 16 -7.75 -19.77 20.31
N TYR A 17 -7.90 -19.80 18.99
CA TYR A 17 -8.46 -18.70 18.22
C TYR A 17 -9.64 -19.21 17.41
N ASP A 18 -10.85 -19.06 17.97
CA ASP A 18 -12.14 -19.36 17.36
C ASP A 18 -12.09 -19.16 15.84
N GLY A 19 -12.54 -20.17 15.07
CA GLY A 19 -12.20 -20.48 13.67
C GLY A 19 -12.30 -19.37 12.58
N GLY A 20 -12.56 -18.11 12.95
CA GLY A 20 -12.41 -16.92 12.12
C GLY A 20 -11.07 -16.18 12.22
N ALA A 21 -10.14 -16.56 13.11
CA ALA A 21 -8.96 -15.74 13.37
C ALA A 21 -7.92 -15.71 12.24
N VAL A 22 -7.61 -16.86 11.63
CA VAL A 22 -6.57 -16.95 10.58
C VAL A 22 -6.92 -18.06 9.59
N LYS A 23 -6.89 -17.74 8.28
CA LYS A 23 -7.06 -18.75 7.22
C LYS A 23 -5.90 -19.76 7.24
N GLU A 24 -6.17 -21.03 6.99
CA GLU A 24 -5.15 -22.10 6.96
C GLU A 24 -3.94 -21.74 6.08
N ASN A 25 -4.18 -21.17 4.90
CA ASN A 25 -3.11 -20.76 3.99
C ASN A 25 -2.16 -19.72 4.60
N THR A 26 -2.67 -18.81 5.43
CA THR A 26 -1.87 -17.81 6.14
C THR A 26 -0.97 -18.49 7.17
N VAL A 27 -1.50 -19.47 7.91
CA VAL A 27 -0.71 -20.26 8.89
C VAL A 27 0.40 -21.04 8.18
N ARG A 28 0.09 -21.68 7.05
CA ARG A 28 1.04 -22.44 6.25
C ARG A 28 2.19 -21.56 5.73
N ILE A 29 1.87 -20.38 5.16
CA ILE A 29 2.87 -19.42 4.68
C ILE A 29 3.75 -18.92 5.84
N GLY A 30 3.15 -18.63 7.00
CA GLY A 30 3.89 -18.25 8.21
C GLY A 30 4.88 -19.34 8.65
N PHE A 31 4.43 -20.59 8.70
CA PHE A 31 5.30 -21.73 9.05
C PHE A 31 6.46 -21.93 8.07
N GLN A 32 6.23 -21.76 6.76
CA GLN A 32 7.29 -21.84 5.76
C GLN A 32 8.34 -20.73 5.95
N ARG A 33 7.90 -19.49 6.20
CA ARG A 33 8.79 -18.36 6.51
C ARG A 33 9.64 -18.61 7.76
N PHE A 34 9.02 -19.11 8.83
CA PHE A 34 9.76 -19.41 10.06
C PHE A 34 10.77 -20.54 9.86
N ARG A 35 10.43 -21.58 9.07
CA ARG A 35 11.37 -22.66 8.74
C ARG A 35 12.57 -22.18 7.91
N SER A 36 12.41 -21.14 7.11
CA SER A 36 13.51 -20.52 6.37
C SER A 36 14.32 -19.52 7.20
N GLY A 37 14.13 -19.46 8.52
CA GLY A 37 14.80 -18.52 9.41
C GLY A 37 14.31 -17.07 9.32
N ASN A 38 13.20 -16.81 8.61
CA ASN A 38 12.61 -15.49 8.52
C ASN A 38 11.52 -15.32 9.59
N PHE A 39 11.89 -14.66 10.68
CA PHE A 39 11.01 -14.34 11.81
C PHE A 39 10.41 -12.93 11.74
N ASP A 40 10.58 -12.23 10.61
CA ASP A 40 10.02 -10.90 10.44
C ASP A 40 8.49 -10.97 10.37
N LEU A 41 7.85 -10.36 11.38
CA LEU A 41 6.40 -10.23 11.48
C LEU A 41 5.88 -8.97 10.78
N GLN A 42 6.76 -8.06 10.35
CA GLN A 42 6.36 -6.84 9.67
C GLN A 42 5.70 -7.16 8.33
N ASN A 43 4.61 -6.45 8.06
CA ASN A 43 3.99 -6.52 6.75
C ASN A 43 4.94 -5.84 5.76
N LYS A 44 5.30 -6.55 4.69
CA LYS A 44 6.05 -5.91 3.61
C LYS A 44 5.25 -4.71 3.08
N PRO A 45 5.91 -3.61 2.69
CA PRO A 45 5.22 -2.51 2.05
C PRO A 45 4.42 -3.07 0.87
N ARG A 46 3.10 -2.87 0.94
CA ARG A 46 2.21 -3.28 -0.15
C ARG A 46 2.44 -2.32 -1.29
N GLY A 47 2.72 -2.86 -2.48
CA GLY A 47 2.83 -2.04 -3.68
C GLY A 47 1.55 -1.22 -3.87
N GLN A 48 1.71 0.06 -4.16
CA GLN A 48 0.61 0.86 -4.67
C GLN A 48 0.32 0.40 -6.10
N PRO A 49 -0.95 0.26 -6.52
CA PRO A 49 -1.26 0.01 -7.92
C PRO A 49 -0.58 1.06 -8.80
N ASN A 50 0.15 0.61 -9.82
CA ASN A 50 0.72 1.51 -10.83
C ASN A 50 -0.43 2.31 -11.43
N THR A 51 -0.38 3.62 -11.27
CA THR A 51 -1.40 4.50 -11.82
C THR A 51 -0.97 4.90 -13.23
N LYS A 52 -1.94 5.03 -14.14
CA LYS A 52 -1.68 5.28 -15.58
C LYS A 52 -1.12 6.67 -15.88
N VAL A 53 -1.02 7.53 -14.88
CA VAL A 53 -0.65 8.94 -15.04
C VAL A 53 0.82 9.09 -14.70
N ASP A 54 1.58 9.64 -15.63
CA ASP A 54 2.93 10.09 -15.39
C ASP A 54 2.89 11.23 -14.37
N LYS A 55 3.60 11.05 -13.26
CA LYS A 55 3.57 11.99 -12.14
C LYS A 55 4.29 13.28 -12.51
N GLU A 56 5.33 13.17 -13.32
CA GLU A 56 6.15 14.27 -13.80
C GLU A 56 5.32 15.18 -14.72
N ASP A 57 4.50 14.59 -15.60
CA ASP A 57 3.60 15.34 -16.50
C ASP A 57 2.51 16.09 -15.72
N LEU A 58 1.90 15.45 -14.73
CA LEU A 58 0.90 16.10 -13.89
C LEU A 58 1.53 17.22 -13.06
N MET A 59 2.75 17.02 -12.57
CA MET A 59 3.48 18.04 -11.81
C MET A 59 3.84 19.23 -12.69
N ALA A 60 4.30 19.00 -13.93
CA ALA A 60 4.60 20.07 -14.88
C ALA A 60 3.35 20.89 -15.22
N THR A 61 2.22 20.22 -15.45
CA THR A 61 0.95 20.90 -15.75
C THR A 61 0.51 21.81 -14.60
N VAL A 62 0.55 21.30 -13.37
CA VAL A 62 0.17 22.06 -12.16
C VAL A 62 1.13 23.21 -11.85
N GLU A 63 2.40 23.11 -12.25
CA GLU A 63 3.39 24.16 -12.05
C GLU A 63 3.28 25.28 -13.08
N VAL A 64 2.85 24.97 -14.31
CA VAL A 64 2.55 25.95 -15.35
C VAL A 64 1.26 26.72 -15.05
N ASP A 65 0.21 26.02 -14.64
CA ASP A 65 -1.07 26.63 -14.30
C ASP A 65 -1.67 26.04 -13.02
N PRO A 66 -1.41 26.65 -11.85
CA PRO A 66 -1.96 26.19 -10.58
C PRO A 66 -3.47 26.48 -10.42
N SER A 67 -4.08 27.24 -11.33
CA SER A 67 -5.50 27.60 -11.28
C SER A 67 -6.42 26.53 -11.87
N GLN A 68 -5.86 25.55 -12.57
CA GLN A 68 -6.64 24.45 -13.16
C GLN A 68 -7.41 23.67 -12.11
N THR A 69 -8.64 23.31 -12.47
CA THR A 69 -9.49 22.49 -11.63
C THR A 69 -9.08 21.02 -11.72
N THR A 70 -9.41 20.24 -10.69
CA THR A 70 -9.14 18.79 -10.70
C THR A 70 -9.87 18.06 -11.83
N SER A 71 -11.01 18.59 -12.28
CA SER A 71 -11.81 18.03 -13.38
C SER A 71 -11.14 18.24 -14.74
N GLU A 72 -10.60 19.43 -15.00
CA GLU A 72 -9.84 19.73 -16.23
C GLU A 72 -8.58 18.86 -16.33
N LEU A 73 -7.84 18.73 -15.23
CA LEU A 73 -6.68 17.85 -15.14
C LEU A 73 -7.06 16.38 -15.38
N ALA A 74 -8.19 15.94 -14.82
CA ALA A 74 -8.68 14.58 -14.98
C ALA A 74 -9.08 14.29 -16.43
N ALA A 75 -9.76 15.23 -17.08
CA ALA A 75 -10.13 15.15 -18.50
C ALA A 75 -8.88 15.08 -19.39
N GLY A 76 -7.88 15.94 -19.15
CA GLY A 76 -6.62 15.95 -19.90
C GLY A 76 -5.80 14.67 -19.74
N CYS A 77 -5.82 14.07 -18.54
CA CYS A 77 -5.09 12.84 -18.23
C CYS A 77 -5.90 11.55 -18.50
N GLY A 78 -7.17 11.65 -18.89
CA GLY A 78 -8.05 10.49 -19.09
C GLY A 78 -8.26 9.65 -17.83
N VAL A 79 -8.27 10.27 -16.64
CA VAL A 79 -8.45 9.60 -15.34
C VAL A 79 -9.59 10.20 -14.54
N SER A 80 -9.89 9.60 -13.39
CA SER A 80 -10.88 10.17 -12.48
C SER A 80 -10.30 11.31 -11.65
N ASP A 81 -11.14 12.27 -11.26
CA ASP A 81 -10.81 13.36 -10.34
C ASP A 81 -10.18 12.84 -9.03
N LYS A 82 -10.65 11.68 -8.55
CA LYS A 82 -10.10 11.03 -7.34
C LYS A 82 -8.64 10.66 -7.52
N THR A 83 -8.27 10.21 -8.71
CA THR A 83 -6.88 9.88 -9.07
C THR A 83 -6.03 11.15 -9.04
N VAL A 84 -6.48 12.22 -9.70
CA VAL A 84 -5.78 13.52 -9.71
C VAL A 84 -5.60 14.06 -8.28
N LEU A 85 -6.65 14.04 -7.46
CA LEU A 85 -6.59 14.51 -6.07
C LEU A 85 -5.60 13.70 -5.22
N MET A 86 -5.55 12.38 -5.41
CA MET A 86 -4.56 11.52 -4.75
C MET A 86 -3.13 11.95 -5.12
N TYR A 87 -2.87 12.19 -6.40
CA TYR A 87 -1.57 12.63 -6.88
C TYR A 87 -1.18 14.03 -6.37
N LEU A 88 -2.10 15.00 -6.40
CA LEU A 88 -1.85 16.34 -5.85
C LEU A 88 -1.48 16.29 -4.37
N LYS A 89 -2.14 15.44 -3.57
CA LYS A 89 -1.79 15.19 -2.16
C LYS A 89 -0.38 14.61 -2.02
N GLN A 90 -0.01 13.67 -2.89
CA GLN A 90 1.34 13.10 -2.88
C GLN A 90 2.40 14.14 -3.25
N ILE A 91 2.13 14.99 -4.26
CA ILE A 91 3.02 16.10 -4.66
C ILE A 91 3.20 17.07 -3.49
N LYS A 92 2.12 17.51 -2.84
CA LYS A 92 2.17 18.38 -1.66
C LYS A 92 3.01 17.76 -0.53
N LYS A 93 2.82 16.46 -0.27
CA LYS A 93 3.61 15.72 0.73
C LYS A 93 5.09 15.66 0.36
N VAL A 94 5.44 15.48 -0.91
CA VAL A 94 6.85 15.48 -1.37
C VAL A 94 7.46 16.88 -1.21
N LYS A 95 6.74 17.94 -1.56
CA LYS A 95 7.21 19.33 -1.38
C LYS A 95 7.36 19.69 0.10
N SER A 96 6.45 19.27 0.98
CA SER A 96 6.55 19.51 2.43
C SER A 96 7.74 18.79 3.08
N LEU A 97 8.11 17.61 2.55
CA LEU A 97 9.29 16.88 3.01
C LEU A 97 10.61 17.51 2.54
N LYS A 98 10.58 18.29 1.45
CA LYS A 98 11.75 18.99 0.89
C LYS A 98 11.92 20.43 1.39
N GLY A 99 11.03 20.92 2.25
CA GLY A 99 11.11 22.26 2.82
C GLY A 99 10.99 23.37 1.77
N GLY A 100 9.76 23.64 1.29
CA GLY A 100 9.53 24.80 0.43
C GLY A 100 8.11 24.90 -0.14
N TYR A 101 7.45 26.01 0.19
CA TYR A 101 6.17 26.56 -0.30
C TYR A 101 4.82 25.93 0.14
N VAL A 102 4.01 26.77 0.79
CA VAL A 102 2.57 26.60 1.07
C VAL A 102 1.82 27.42 0.03
N MET A 103 1.01 26.78 -0.81
CA MET A 103 -0.02 27.49 -1.58
C MET A 103 -1.27 27.59 -0.71
N ASN A 104 -1.74 28.83 -0.53
CA ASN A 104 -3.05 29.17 0.06
C ASN A 104 -4.18 28.71 -0.85
#